data_AF-A0A0D0DHR4-F1
#
_entry.id   AF-A0A0D0DHR4-F1
#
_cell.length_a   1.000
_cell.length_b   1.000
_cell.length_c   1.000
_cell.angle_alpha   90.00
_cell.angle_beta   90.00
_cell.angle_gamma   90.00
#
_symmetry.space_group_name_H-M   'P 1'
#
loop_
_entity.id
_entity.type
_entity.pdbx_description
1 polymer ?
#
loop_
_entity_poly.entity_id
_entity_poly.type
_entity_poly.pdbx_seq_one_letter_code
_entity_poly.pdbx_strand_id
1 'polypeptide(L)' 'APYRYGDPRDSMRAICGPGVADKVVPLWRLDEEGQSSGIWRYSGHDGLWLGVGNLASSRFGPAEIKAIEAGMFKRSEVTF' A
#
# COMPACT_ATOMS: atom_id res chain seq x y z
N ALA A 1 9.81 21.60 14.29
CA ALA A 1 9.50 20.98 12.98
C ALA A 1 8.15 20.29 13.11
N PRO A 2 7.21 20.45 12.16
CA PRO A 2 5.92 19.77 12.29
C PRO A 2 6.19 18.27 12.33
N TYR A 3 5.58 17.58 13.29
CA TYR A 3 5.69 16.13 13.50
C TYR A 3 5.25 15.40 12.22
N ARG A 4 6.19 15.12 11.31
CA ARG A 4 5.97 14.14 10.25
C ARG A 4 6.10 12.77 10.90
N TYR A 5 5.00 12.03 10.96
CA TYR A 5 5.13 10.57 10.87
C TYR A 5 5.98 10.30 9.62
N GLY A 6 7.11 9.63 9.77
CA GLY A 6 8.03 9.35 8.65
C GLY A 6 7.30 8.63 7.52
N ASP A 7 7.76 8.82 6.28
CA ASP A 7 7.22 8.07 5.14
C ASP A 7 7.62 6.60 5.32
N PRO A 8 6.67 5.64 5.40
CA PRO A 8 7.03 4.24 5.56
C PRO A 8 7.90 3.70 4.41
N ARG A 9 7.93 4.40 3.26
CA ARG A 9 8.84 4.10 2.16
C ARG A 9 10.31 4.31 2.52
N ASP A 10 10.63 5.14 3.51
CA ASP A 10 12.01 5.33 3.97
C ASP A 10 12.54 4.07 4.67
N SER A 11 11.73 3.46 5.53
CA SER A 11 12.05 2.15 6.14
C SER A 11 12.23 1.07 5.07
N MET A 12 11.38 1.10 4.04
CA MET A 12 11.47 0.14 2.93
C MET A 12 12.71 0.36 2.06
N ARG A 13 13.13 1.61 1.82
CA ARG A 13 14.42 1.89 1.16
C ARG A 13 15.58 1.30 1.94
N ALA A 14 15.56 1.39 3.26
CA ALA A 14 16.60 0.84 4.11
C ALA A 14 16.65 -0.70 4.09
N ILE A 15 15.49 -1.37 4.01
CA ILE A 15 15.40 -2.84 4.10
C ILE A 15 15.51 -3.51 2.71
N CYS A 16 14.75 -3.02 1.74
CA CYS A 16 14.60 -3.65 0.41
C CYS A 16 15.39 -2.93 -0.69
N GLY A 17 15.96 -1.76 -0.38
CA GLY A 17 16.67 -0.92 -1.35
C GLY A 17 15.75 0.01 -2.15
N PRO A 18 16.34 1.00 -2.84
CA PRO A 18 15.59 2.04 -3.55
C PRO A 18 14.72 1.48 -4.69
N GLY A 19 15.21 0.48 -5.44
CA GLY A 19 14.46 -0.06 -6.59
C GLY A 19 13.14 -0.75 -6.24
N VAL A 20 12.99 -1.25 -5.01
CA VAL A 20 11.72 -1.79 -4.50
C VAL A 20 10.85 -0.66 -3.96
N ALA A 21 11.42 0.23 -3.15
CA ALA A 21 10.68 1.30 -2.51
C ALA A 21 10.09 2.32 -3.50
N ASP A 22 10.78 2.58 -4.61
CA ASP A 22 10.33 3.54 -5.63
C ASP A 22 9.17 3.01 -6.49
N LYS A 23 8.92 1.69 -6.47
CA LYS A 23 7.74 1.07 -7.10
C LYS A 23 6.50 1.12 -6.21
N VAL A 24 6.66 1.46 -4.93
CA VAL A 24 5.53 1.51 -4.01
C VAL A 24 4.81 2.85 -4.13
N VAL A 25 3.48 2.76 -4.25
CA VAL A 25 2.58 3.91 -4.33
C VAL A 25 2.73 4.80 -3.09
N PRO A 26 2.47 6.12 -3.19
CA PRO A 26 2.46 6.98 -2.03
C PRO A 26 1.48 6.43 -0.98
N LEU A 27 1.95 6.26 0.25
CA LEU A 27 1.15 5.70 1.35
C LEU A 27 0.36 6.80 2.05
N TRP A 28 -0.73 6.42 2.72
CA TRP A 28 -1.61 7.33 3.48
C TRP A 28 -2.34 8.40 2.65
N ARG A 29 -2.37 8.27 1.32
CA ARG A 29 -3.27 9.07 0.50
C ARG A 29 -4.66 8.46 0.54
N LEU A 30 -5.67 9.30 0.50
CA LEU A 30 -7.05 8.83 0.33
C LEU A 30 -7.37 8.83 -1.16
N ASP A 31 -7.97 7.75 -1.64
CA ASP A 31 -8.59 7.70 -2.97
C ASP A 31 -9.95 8.43 -2.96
N GLU A 32 -10.65 8.41 -4.11
CA GLU A 32 -11.98 9.04 -4.26
C GLU A 32 -13.04 8.45 -3.32
N GLU A 33 -12.84 7.22 -2.84
CA GLU A 33 -13.72 6.52 -1.90
C GLU A 33 -13.32 6.74 -0.42
N GLY A 34 -12.32 7.60 -0.18
CA GLY A 34 -11.86 7.96 1.16
C GLY A 34 -11.05 6.87 1.84
N GLN A 35 -10.47 5.93 1.08
CA GLN A 35 -9.70 4.81 1.60
C GLN A 35 -8.19 5.04 1.48
N SER A 36 -7.42 4.57 2.46
CA SER A 36 -5.97 4.74 2.48
C SER A 36 -5.25 3.88 1.41
N SER A 37 -4.37 4.50 0.64
CA SER A 37 -3.55 3.86 -0.39
C SER A 37 -2.41 3.03 0.19
N GLY A 38 -2.14 1.88 -0.46
CA GLY A 38 -0.97 1.02 -0.22
C GLY A 38 -0.88 0.34 1.14
N ILE A 39 -1.80 0.58 2.06
CA ILE A 39 -1.82 0.01 3.41
C ILE A 39 -2.95 -1.01 3.50
N TRP A 40 -2.59 -2.24 3.86
CA TRP A 40 -3.46 -3.41 3.79
C TRP A 40 -4.05 -3.68 2.38
N ARG A 41 -3.60 -2.95 1.36
CA ARG A 41 -4.07 -2.97 -0.04
C ARG A 41 -2.90 -3.15 -0.99
N TYR A 42 -3.15 -3.14 -2.31
CA TYR A 42 -2.07 -3.28 -3.27
C TYR A 42 -1.08 -2.11 -3.13
N SER A 43 0.20 -2.42 -2.91
CA SER A 43 1.24 -1.42 -2.65
C SER A 43 1.85 -0.85 -3.93
N GLY A 44 1.49 -1.34 -5.11
CA GLY A 44 2.19 -1.03 -6.37
C GLY A 44 3.33 -2.00 -6.70
N HIS A 45 3.74 -2.85 -5.74
CA HIS A 45 4.75 -3.88 -5.94
C HIS A 45 4.18 -5.28 -5.71
N ASP A 46 4.46 -6.19 -6.64
CA ASP A 46 4.05 -7.59 -6.54
C ASP A 46 4.75 -8.32 -5.38
N GLY A 47 3.99 -9.10 -4.63
CA GLY A 47 4.53 -9.87 -3.50
C GLY A 47 4.91 -9.01 -2.29
N LEU A 48 4.51 -7.74 -2.26
CA LEU A 48 4.82 -6.82 -1.17
C LEU A 48 3.55 -6.14 -0.63
N TRP A 49 3.34 -6.31 0.67
CA TRP A 49 2.17 -5.77 1.38
C TRP A 49 2.60 -5.04 2.63
N LEU A 50 1.98 -3.88 2.87
CA LEU A 50 2.31 -3.00 3.98
C LEU A 50 1.18 -3.00 5.01
N GLY A 51 1.42 -3.61 6.16
CA GLY A 51 0.50 -3.62 7.29
C GLY A 51 0.84 -2.54 8.31
N VAL A 52 0.63 -1.27 7.97
CA VAL A 52 0.93 -0.13 8.86
C VAL A 52 -0.37 0.44 9.45
N GLY A 53 -0.31 0.98 10.67
CA GLY A 53 -1.48 1.59 11.32
C GLY A 53 -2.34 0.60 12.11
N ASN A 54 -3.65 0.84 12.15
CA ASN A 54 -4.57 0.04 12.96
C ASN A 54 -4.81 -1.34 12.34
N LEU A 55 -4.63 -2.40 13.13
CA LEU A 55 -4.90 -3.77 12.73
C LEU A 55 -6.37 -3.99 12.35
N ALA A 56 -7.31 -3.22 12.89
CA ALA A 56 -8.72 -3.30 12.48
C ALA A 56 -8.92 -3.05 10.97
N SER A 57 -8.05 -2.23 10.34
CA SER A 57 -8.07 -1.97 8.90
C SER A 57 -7.67 -3.20 8.08
N SER A 58 -6.98 -4.18 8.68
CA SER A 58 -6.61 -5.44 8.02
C SER A 58 -7.81 -6.32 7.69
N ARG A 59 -9.01 -6.02 8.20
CA ARG A 59 -10.23 -6.79 7.89
C ARG A 59 -10.79 -6.49 6.51
N PHE A 60 -10.57 -5.27 6.01
CA PHE A 60 -11.20 -4.77 4.78
C PHE A 60 -10.19 -4.61 3.65
N GLY A 61 -8.94 -4.26 3.95
CA GLY A 61 -7.89 -4.10 2.94
C GLY A 61 -7.58 -5.35 2.08
N PRO A 62 -7.44 -6.56 2.64
CA PRO A 62 -6.97 -7.72 1.86
C PRO A 62 -7.98 -8.26 0.86
N ALA A 63 -9.22 -7.76 0.83
CA ALA A 63 -10.21 -8.13 -0.18
C ALA A 63 -9.74 -7.78 -1.60
N GLU A 64 -9.11 -6.61 -1.77
CA GLU A 64 -8.58 -6.16 -3.07
C GLU A 64 -7.41 -7.02 -3.54
N ILE A 65 -6.47 -7.30 -2.64
CA ILE A 65 -5.34 -8.19 -2.91
C ILE A 65 -5.84 -9.56 -3.34
N LYS A 66 -6.84 -10.10 -2.64
CA LYS A 66 -7.41 -11.40 -2.95
C LYS A 66 -8.21 -11.40 -4.25
N ALA A 67 -8.88 -10.29 -4.59
CA ALA A 67 -9.55 -10.13 -5.88
C ALA A 67 -8.54 -10.09 -7.04
N ILE A 68 -7.39 -9.42 -6.86
CA ILE A 68 -6.28 -9.44 -7.84
C ILE A 68 -5.73 -10.87 -7.99
N GLU A 69 -5.46 -11.56 -6.88
CA GLU A 69 -4.95 -12.94 -6.90
C GLU A 69 -5.94 -13.93 -7.54
N ALA A 70 -7.24 -13.70 -7.37
CA ALA A 70 -8.30 -14.47 -8.00
C ALA A 70 -8.54 -14.11 -9.48
N GLY A 71 -7.81 -13.12 -10.02
CA GLY A 71 -7.97 -12.65 -11.40
C GLY A 71 -9.25 -11.85 -11.66
N MET A 72 -9.93 -11.40 -10.60
CA MET A 72 -11.16 -10.61 -10.69
C MET A 72 -10.88 -9.15 -11.03
N PHE A 73 -9.72 -8.62 -10.62
CA PHE A 73 -9.24 -7.28 -10.98
C PHE A 73 -7.88 -7.35 -11.65
N LYS A 74 -7.64 -6.48 -12.64
CA LYS A 74 -6.30 -6.27 -13.17
C LYS A 74 -5.57 -5.27 -12.28
N ARG A 75 -4.28 -5.51 -12.06
CA ARG A 75 -3.42 -4.61 -11.26
C ARG A 75 -3.36 -3.18 -11.81
N SER A 76 -3.59 -3.01 -13.10
CA SER A 76 -3.67 -1.69 -13.77
C SER A 76 -4.97 -0.95 -13.50
N GLU A 77 -6.02 -1.64 -13.03
CA GLU A 77 -7.33 -1.05 -12.71
C GLU A 77 -7.38 -0.57 -11.26
N VAL A 78 -6.39 -0.94 -10.44
CA VAL A 78 -6.22 -0.41 -9.09
C VAL A 78 -5.43 0.89 -9.17
N THR A 79 -6.16 1.99 -9.34
CA THR A 79 -5.61 3.35 -9.46
C THR A 79 -5.67 4.09 -8.11
N PHE A 80 -4.58 4.79 -7.78
CA PHE A 80 -4.46 5.71 -6.64
C PHE A 80 -3.87 7.05 -7.10
#